data_AF-A0A4V1SRK7-F1
#
_entry.id   AF-A0A4V1SRK7-F1
#
_cell.length_a   1.000
_cell.length_b   1.000
_cell.length_c   1.000
_cell.angle_alpha   90.00
_cell.angle_beta   90.00
_cell.angle_gamma   90.00
#
_symmetry.space_group_name_H-M   'P 1'
#
loop_
_entity.id
_entity.type
_entity.pdbx_description
1 polymer ?
#
loop_
_entity_poly.entity_id
_entity_poly.type
_entity_poly.pdbx_seq_one_letter_code
_entity_poly.pdbx_strand_id
1 'polypeptide(L)'
;MKQFFTLSLLLSGVLGFAQIPAGYYNTATGTGYTLKTQLHNIIDGHTDQGYGGLYTTFALSDKDLYYENNGSILDMYSEKPAGADAYEYYYGSSNQDDGSGGTAEGQKFNREHIIPQSYFGSVTPMYSDAHFIVPTDKYVNGQRGNFPFGRVNTATLTTTNGSKKGSNLNSGYSAGYTGVVFEPIDEFKGDIARMFFYFATRYENQLAGFYTAVDGGSTQSKVMFDGTANHAFSNTFLNILLTWHQQDPVSQREIDRNNAIYTRQNNRNPYIDHPEYVQSIWGTIAGINDTFLATLSVYPNPAVNHQVTIYSETDLTELQC
;
A
#
# COMPACT_ATOMS: atom_id res chain seq x y z
N MET A 1 -36.00 -21.07 -56.32
CA MET A 1 -34.85 -21.22 -55.40
C MET A 1 -34.87 -20.06 -54.44
N LYS A 2 -35.23 -20.29 -53.16
CA LYS A 2 -35.30 -19.24 -52.14
C LYS A 2 -33.89 -19.10 -51.53
N GLN A 3 -33.23 -17.96 -51.76
CA GLN A 3 -31.94 -17.67 -51.15
C GLN A 3 -32.17 -17.10 -49.75
N PHE A 4 -31.69 -17.82 -48.74
CA PHE A 4 -31.64 -17.32 -47.37
C PHE A 4 -30.33 -16.54 -47.19
N PHE A 5 -30.43 -15.24 -46.93
CA PHE A 5 -29.31 -14.43 -46.46
C PHE A 5 -29.28 -14.52 -44.93
N THR A 6 -28.31 -15.26 -44.40
CA THR A 6 -28.05 -15.29 -42.95
C THR A 6 -27.19 -14.09 -42.61
N LEU A 7 -27.77 -13.10 -41.92
CA LEU A 7 -27.04 -11.95 -41.38
C LEU A 7 -26.39 -12.37 -40.06
N SER A 8 -25.09 -12.65 -40.07
CA SER A 8 -24.31 -12.90 -38.86
C SER A 8 -24.09 -11.57 -38.13
N LEU A 9 -24.79 -11.38 -37.01
CA LEU A 9 -24.57 -10.25 -36.10
C LEU A 9 -23.28 -10.51 -35.31
N LEU A 10 -22.19 -9.82 -35.66
CA LEU A 10 -20.97 -9.77 -34.84
C LEU A 10 -21.29 -8.94 -33.59
N LEU A 11 -21.54 -9.62 -32.47
CA LEU A 11 -21.64 -8.99 -31.15
C LEU A 11 -20.22 -8.74 -30.64
N SER A 12 -19.64 -7.59 -30.98
CA SER A 12 -18.39 -7.13 -30.39
C SER A 12 -18.65 -6.76 -28.92
N GLY A 13 -18.35 -7.68 -28.00
CA GLY A 13 -18.36 -7.39 -26.58
C GLY A 13 -17.29 -6.35 -26.28
N VAL A 14 -17.70 -5.12 -25.97
CA VAL A 14 -16.80 -4.12 -25.40
C VAL A 14 -16.54 -4.54 -23.96
N LEU A 15 -15.38 -5.15 -23.70
CA LEU A 15 -14.85 -5.26 -22.35
C LEU A 15 -14.51 -3.84 -21.91
N GLY A 16 -15.44 -3.21 -21.17
CA GLY A 16 -15.19 -1.92 -20.56
C GLY A 16 -14.19 -2.11 -19.43
N PHE A 17 -12.90 -1.85 -19.70
CA PHE A 17 -11.97 -1.53 -18.62
C PHE A 17 -12.55 -0.30 -17.92
N ALA A 18 -12.85 -0.41 -16.63
CA ALA A 18 -13.28 0.74 -15.86
C ALA A 18 -12.09 1.72 -15.84
N GLN A 19 -12.14 2.76 -16.66
CA GLN A 19 -11.11 3.79 -16.65
C GLN A 19 -11.37 4.76 -15.50
N ILE A 20 -10.35 5.53 -15.12
CA ILE A 20 -10.51 6.68 -14.24
C ILE A 20 -11.67 7.53 -14.77
N PRO A 21 -12.70 7.85 -13.96
CA PRO A 21 -13.82 8.65 -14.43
C PRO A 21 -13.33 9.96 -15.05
N ALA A 22 -13.94 10.37 -16.16
CA ALA A 22 -13.53 11.59 -16.85
C ALA A 22 -13.60 12.78 -15.89
N GLY A 23 -12.46 13.47 -15.72
CA GLY A 23 -12.34 14.62 -14.85
C GLY A 23 -12.22 14.33 -13.36
N TYR A 24 -12.06 13.07 -12.95
CA TYR A 24 -11.96 12.67 -11.53
C TYR A 24 -10.87 13.44 -10.76
N TYR A 25 -9.73 13.73 -11.40
CA TYR A 25 -8.60 14.45 -10.81
C TYR A 25 -8.47 15.92 -11.27
N ASN A 26 -9.49 16.52 -11.88
CA ASN A 26 -9.40 17.88 -12.46
C ASN A 26 -9.03 18.98 -11.44
N THR A 27 -9.31 18.77 -10.15
CA THR A 27 -9.00 19.71 -9.07
C THR A 27 -7.64 19.46 -8.40
N ALA A 28 -6.91 18.41 -8.81
CA ALA A 28 -5.57 18.07 -8.33
C ALA A 28 -4.49 18.78 -9.17
N THR A 29 -4.43 20.11 -9.07
CA THR A 29 -3.54 20.97 -9.88
C THR A 29 -2.29 21.46 -9.15
N GLY A 30 -2.18 21.18 -7.85
CA GLY A 30 -1.09 21.64 -7.00
C GLY A 30 0.15 20.75 -7.07
N THR A 31 1.08 21.00 -6.16
CA THR A 31 2.29 20.19 -5.93
C THR A 31 2.51 20.01 -4.42
N GLY A 32 3.40 19.11 -4.03
CA GLY A 32 3.74 18.88 -2.62
C GLY A 32 2.50 18.59 -1.77
N TYR A 33 2.47 19.12 -0.55
CA TYR A 33 1.32 18.94 0.35
C TYR A 33 0.04 19.63 -0.13
N THR A 34 0.12 20.66 -0.99
CA THR A 34 -1.09 21.22 -1.60
C THR A 34 -1.78 20.21 -2.52
N LEU A 35 -1.00 19.45 -3.31
CA LEU A 35 -1.54 18.36 -4.12
C LEU A 35 -2.15 17.28 -3.23
N LYS A 36 -1.47 16.91 -2.14
CA LYS A 36 -1.99 15.95 -1.16
C LYS A 36 -3.36 16.35 -0.62
N THR A 37 -3.52 17.60 -0.16
CA THR A 37 -4.81 18.10 0.34
C THR A 37 -5.88 18.14 -0.76
N GLN A 38 -5.53 18.45 -2.01
CA GLN A 38 -6.48 18.38 -3.11
C GLN A 38 -6.94 16.94 -3.39
N LEU A 39 -6.01 15.98 -3.39
CA LEU A 39 -6.32 14.56 -3.52
C LEU A 39 -7.16 14.07 -2.36
N HIS A 40 -6.86 14.47 -1.12
CA HIS A 40 -7.67 14.21 0.06
C HIS A 40 -9.13 14.59 -0.21
N ASN A 41 -9.38 15.83 -0.65
CA ASN A 41 -10.73 16.32 -0.95
C ASN A 41 -11.43 15.54 -2.07
N ILE A 42 -10.69 15.00 -3.05
CA ILE A 42 -11.23 14.20 -4.15
C ILE A 42 -11.67 12.81 -3.67
N ILE A 43 -10.86 12.17 -2.81
CA ILE A 43 -11.05 10.78 -2.40
C ILE A 43 -11.76 10.63 -1.04
N ASP A 44 -12.05 11.76 -0.37
CA ASP A 44 -12.86 11.82 0.85
C ASP A 44 -14.33 11.43 0.59
N GLY A 45 -15.07 11.12 1.65
CA GLY A 45 -16.49 10.80 1.56
C GLY A 45 -16.84 9.49 0.84
N HIS A 46 -15.92 8.52 0.79
CA HIS A 46 -16.17 7.22 0.17
C HIS A 46 -17.36 6.48 0.81
N THR A 47 -18.00 5.59 0.03
CA THR A 47 -19.10 4.75 0.47
C THR A 47 -18.58 3.58 1.30
N ASP A 48 -18.85 3.62 2.60
CA ASP A 48 -18.54 2.51 3.50
C ASP A 48 -19.51 1.33 3.26
N GLN A 49 -18.97 0.20 2.84
CA GLN A 49 -19.72 -1.05 2.61
C GLN A 49 -19.85 -1.91 3.87
N GLY A 50 -19.32 -1.43 5.00
CA GLY A 50 -19.24 -2.13 6.27
C GLY A 50 -18.22 -3.27 6.26
N TYR A 51 -17.82 -3.70 7.45
CA TYR A 51 -16.75 -4.70 7.61
C TYR A 51 -17.08 -6.07 6.99
N GLY A 52 -18.37 -6.45 6.98
CA GLY A 52 -18.83 -7.65 6.27
C GLY A 52 -18.84 -7.50 4.75
N GLY A 53 -19.01 -6.27 4.24
CA GLY A 53 -19.02 -5.97 2.80
C GLY A 53 -17.67 -6.15 2.12
N LEU A 54 -16.57 -6.15 2.88
CA LEU A 54 -15.21 -6.39 2.37
C LEU A 54 -15.09 -7.72 1.62
N TYR A 55 -15.66 -8.81 2.11
CA TYR A 55 -15.58 -10.10 1.40
C TYR A 55 -16.26 -10.06 0.03
N THR A 56 -17.36 -9.31 -0.10
CA THR A 56 -18.01 -9.08 -1.39
C THR A 56 -17.16 -8.18 -2.29
N THR A 57 -16.43 -7.21 -1.71
CA THR A 57 -15.46 -6.40 -2.46
C THR A 57 -14.33 -7.25 -2.99
N PHE A 58 -13.70 -8.08 -2.14
CA PHE A 58 -12.57 -8.94 -2.49
C PHE A 58 -12.90 -9.92 -3.62
N ALA A 59 -14.11 -10.49 -3.62
CA ALA A 59 -14.54 -11.39 -4.71
C ALA A 59 -14.51 -10.74 -6.11
N LEU A 60 -14.48 -9.39 -6.17
CA LEU A 60 -14.27 -8.60 -7.38
C LEU A 60 -12.83 -8.09 -7.52
N SER A 61 -12.18 -7.69 -6.43
CA SER A 61 -10.93 -6.92 -6.44
C SER A 61 -9.66 -7.74 -6.23
N ASP A 62 -9.73 -8.90 -5.60
CA ASP A 62 -8.56 -9.66 -5.11
C ASP A 62 -8.61 -11.13 -5.60
N LYS A 63 -9.15 -11.36 -6.79
CA LYS A 63 -9.10 -12.67 -7.45
C LYS A 63 -7.78 -12.83 -8.20
N ASP A 64 -7.14 -13.99 -8.07
CA ASP A 64 -5.94 -14.28 -8.84
C ASP A 64 -6.30 -14.59 -10.30
N LEU A 65 -5.96 -13.62 -11.15
CA LEU A 65 -6.06 -13.66 -12.60
C LEU A 65 -4.70 -13.37 -13.26
N TYR A 66 -3.62 -13.33 -12.48
CA TYR A 66 -2.33 -12.77 -12.92
C TYR A 66 -1.18 -13.76 -12.77
N TYR A 67 -1.21 -14.62 -11.75
CA TYR A 67 -0.17 -15.62 -11.50
C TYR A 67 -0.65 -16.98 -12.02
N GLU A 68 -1.14 -17.87 -11.16
CA GLU A 68 -1.72 -19.15 -11.57
C GLU A 68 -2.98 -18.99 -12.42
N ASN A 69 -3.68 -17.84 -12.30
CA ASN A 69 -4.87 -17.50 -13.07
C ASN A 69 -5.98 -18.56 -12.96
N ASN A 70 -6.11 -19.11 -11.75
CA ASN A 70 -7.08 -20.16 -11.43
C ASN A 70 -8.33 -19.61 -10.72
N GLY A 71 -8.39 -18.30 -10.47
CA GLY A 71 -9.50 -17.64 -9.81
C GLY A 71 -9.54 -17.86 -8.29
N SER A 72 -8.44 -18.28 -7.68
CA SER A 72 -8.24 -18.27 -6.24
C SER A 72 -8.27 -16.84 -5.68
N ILE A 73 -8.20 -16.71 -4.36
CA ILE A 73 -7.96 -15.44 -3.68
C ILE A 73 -6.49 -15.10 -3.84
N LEU A 74 -6.20 -13.94 -4.43
CA LEU A 74 -4.85 -13.40 -4.53
C LEU A 74 -4.44 -12.83 -3.17
N ASP A 75 -3.72 -13.67 -2.43
CA ASP A 75 -3.21 -13.40 -1.09
C ASP A 75 -1.74 -13.01 -1.14
N MET A 76 -1.43 -11.73 -0.95
CA MET A 76 -0.07 -11.22 -0.98
C MET A 76 0.91 -11.86 0.02
N TYR A 77 0.40 -12.59 1.02
CA TYR A 77 1.20 -13.29 2.03
C TYR A 77 1.41 -14.78 1.74
N SER A 78 0.78 -15.31 0.69
CA SER A 78 0.84 -16.72 0.30
C SER A 78 1.23 -16.93 -1.16
N GLU A 79 0.95 -15.92 -1.99
CA GLU A 79 1.22 -15.85 -3.43
C GLU A 79 2.72 -15.97 -3.73
N LYS A 80 3.05 -16.84 -4.70
CA LYS A 80 4.39 -17.11 -5.20
C LYS A 80 4.44 -16.83 -6.71
N PRO A 81 4.84 -15.62 -7.10
CA PRO A 81 4.78 -15.18 -8.51
C PRO A 81 5.52 -16.06 -9.53
N ALA A 82 6.54 -16.80 -9.08
CA ALA A 82 7.38 -17.65 -9.93
C ALA A 82 7.02 -19.15 -9.89
N GLY A 83 5.92 -19.55 -9.24
CA GLY A 83 5.41 -20.92 -9.29
C GLY A 83 4.49 -21.28 -8.15
N ALA A 84 3.81 -22.42 -8.26
CA ALA A 84 2.66 -22.79 -7.44
C ALA A 84 2.73 -22.42 -5.94
N ASP A 85 1.67 -21.74 -5.52
CA ASP A 85 1.32 -21.50 -4.13
C ASP A 85 1.36 -22.76 -3.27
N ALA A 86 1.74 -22.59 -2.00
CA ALA A 86 1.73 -23.69 -1.04
C ALA A 86 0.29 -24.14 -0.68
N TYR A 87 -0.66 -23.21 -0.79
CA TYR A 87 -2.08 -23.37 -0.53
C TYR A 87 -2.83 -22.21 -1.17
N GLU A 88 -4.09 -22.44 -1.52
CA GLU A 88 -4.94 -21.45 -2.15
C GLU A 88 -6.28 -21.40 -1.43
N TYR A 89 -6.94 -20.25 -1.51
CA TYR A 89 -8.29 -20.06 -1.03
C TYR A 89 -9.22 -19.70 -2.18
N TYR A 90 -10.51 -19.98 -2.03
CA TYR A 90 -11.51 -19.66 -3.02
C TYR A 90 -12.68 -18.94 -2.33
N TYR A 91 -13.22 -17.90 -2.98
CA TYR A 91 -14.37 -17.17 -2.44
C TYR A 91 -15.58 -18.09 -2.27
N GLY A 92 -16.25 -18.00 -1.12
CA GLY A 92 -17.37 -18.86 -0.75
C GLY A 92 -16.98 -20.23 -0.21
N SER A 93 -15.68 -20.52 -0.05
CA SER A 93 -15.22 -21.74 0.62
C SER A 93 -15.46 -21.70 2.13
N SER A 94 -15.36 -22.86 2.77
CA SER A 94 -15.38 -22.99 4.24
C SER A 94 -14.08 -22.51 4.90
N ASN A 95 -13.08 -22.05 4.13
CA ASN A 95 -11.81 -21.54 4.67
C ASN A 95 -11.88 -20.06 5.06
N GLN A 96 -12.99 -19.36 4.82
CA GLN A 96 -13.19 -18.03 5.38
C GLN A 96 -13.16 -18.10 6.92
N ASP A 97 -12.54 -17.11 7.55
CA ASP A 97 -12.49 -17.00 9.01
C ASP A 97 -13.90 -16.94 9.61
N ASP A 98 -14.17 -17.88 10.50
CA ASP A 98 -15.40 -18.08 11.26
C ASP A 98 -15.16 -17.96 12.78
N GLY A 99 -13.99 -17.46 13.18
CA GLY A 99 -13.55 -17.39 14.58
C GLY A 99 -12.75 -18.62 15.04
N SER A 100 -12.55 -19.62 14.19
CA SER A 100 -11.75 -20.82 14.49
C SER A 100 -10.53 -20.95 13.57
N GLY A 101 -9.63 -21.91 13.86
CA GLY A 101 -8.44 -22.18 13.04
C GLY A 101 -7.47 -20.99 12.90
N GLY A 102 -6.60 -21.05 11.89
CA GLY A 102 -5.55 -20.04 11.66
C GLY A 102 -4.35 -20.19 12.60
N THR A 103 -4.08 -21.42 13.04
CA THR A 103 -2.91 -21.77 13.86
C THR A 103 -1.70 -22.17 13.00
N ALA A 104 -1.91 -22.36 11.70
CA ALA A 104 -0.89 -22.61 10.69
C ALA A 104 -1.34 -22.03 9.35
N GLU A 105 -0.39 -21.78 8.46
CA GLU A 105 -0.63 -21.38 7.07
C GLU A 105 -1.56 -22.38 6.34
N GLY A 106 -2.42 -21.88 5.45
CA GLY A 106 -3.30 -22.69 4.61
C GLY A 106 -4.59 -23.17 5.28
N GLN A 107 -4.87 -22.76 6.52
CA GLN A 107 -6.09 -23.19 7.22
C GLN A 107 -7.29 -22.29 6.94
N LYS A 108 -7.09 -20.98 7.09
CA LYS A 108 -8.15 -19.97 7.04
C LYS A 108 -7.59 -18.68 6.47
N PHE A 109 -8.40 -17.94 5.72
CA PHE A 109 -8.10 -16.55 5.34
C PHE A 109 -9.01 -15.58 6.09
N ASN A 110 -8.51 -14.37 6.34
CA ASN A 110 -9.24 -13.27 6.95
C ASN A 110 -8.92 -11.94 6.25
N ARG A 111 -9.16 -10.83 6.95
CA ARG A 111 -8.89 -9.47 6.47
C ARG A 111 -7.64 -8.94 7.17
N GLU A 112 -6.62 -8.60 6.38
CA GLU A 112 -5.45 -7.88 6.85
C GLU A 112 -5.65 -6.38 6.68
N HIS A 113 -5.45 -5.64 7.77
CA HIS A 113 -5.43 -4.18 7.75
C HIS A 113 -3.98 -3.72 7.60
N ILE A 114 -3.57 -3.34 6.39
CA ILE A 114 -2.18 -2.94 6.09
C ILE A 114 -1.74 -1.77 6.99
N ILE A 115 -2.64 -0.86 7.35
CA ILE A 115 -2.42 0.02 8.51
C ILE A 115 -3.14 -0.65 9.68
N PRO A 116 -2.45 -1.12 10.74
CA PRO A 116 -3.10 -1.88 11.81
C PRO A 116 -4.21 -1.09 12.48
N GLN A 117 -5.32 -1.77 12.78
CA GLN A 117 -6.45 -1.15 13.48
C GLN A 117 -6.07 -0.51 14.82
N SER A 118 -5.08 -1.09 15.51
CA SER A 118 -4.54 -0.55 16.75
C SER A 118 -3.95 0.85 16.60
N TYR A 119 -3.59 1.29 15.38
CA TYR A 119 -3.11 2.65 15.12
C TYR A 119 -4.22 3.71 15.08
N PHE A 120 -5.37 3.38 14.50
CA PHE A 120 -6.47 4.32 14.31
C PHE A 120 -7.70 4.04 15.19
N GLY A 121 -7.61 3.06 16.08
CA GLY A 121 -8.66 2.72 17.06
C GLY A 121 -9.87 1.99 16.48
N SER A 122 -9.71 1.25 15.37
CA SER A 122 -10.81 0.53 14.69
C SER A 122 -12.01 1.42 14.30
N VAL A 123 -11.79 2.72 14.09
CA VAL A 123 -12.85 3.68 13.77
C VAL A 123 -13.26 3.59 12.29
N THR A 124 -14.56 3.64 12.04
CA THR A 124 -15.17 3.77 10.71
C THR A 124 -15.01 5.21 10.18
N PRO A 125 -14.69 5.44 8.90
CA PRO A 125 -14.73 4.47 7.79
C PRO A 125 -13.44 3.67 7.56
N MET A 126 -12.34 3.98 8.27
CA MET A 126 -11.07 3.27 8.10
C MET A 126 -11.19 1.77 8.35
N TYR A 127 -12.03 1.36 9.30
CA TYR A 127 -12.21 -0.04 9.65
C TYR A 127 -12.63 -0.94 8.48
N SER A 128 -13.25 -0.39 7.44
CA SER A 128 -13.84 -1.12 6.30
C SER A 128 -13.45 -0.58 4.93
N ASP A 129 -12.40 0.24 4.85
CA ASP A 129 -11.90 0.77 3.58
C ASP A 129 -11.00 -0.26 2.86
N ALA A 130 -11.51 -0.83 1.78
CA ALA A 130 -10.83 -1.84 0.97
C ALA A 130 -9.55 -1.33 0.29
N HIS A 131 -9.30 -0.03 0.19
CA HIS A 131 -8.06 0.46 -0.44
C HIS A 131 -6.81 0.08 0.35
N PHE A 132 -6.91 -0.23 1.65
CA PHE A 132 -5.78 -0.72 2.46
C PHE A 132 -6.08 -2.00 3.25
N ILE A 133 -7.23 -2.62 3.01
CA ILE A 133 -7.60 -3.91 3.60
C ILE A 133 -7.63 -4.97 2.52
N VAL A 134 -6.93 -6.08 2.73
CA VAL A 134 -6.75 -7.15 1.75
C VAL A 134 -7.11 -8.51 2.36
N PRO A 135 -7.56 -9.48 1.55
CA PRO A 135 -7.72 -10.85 2.03
C PRO A 135 -6.35 -11.53 2.16
N THR A 136 -6.07 -12.13 3.32
CA THR A 136 -4.81 -12.87 3.51
C THR A 136 -4.99 -14.07 4.44
N ASP A 137 -4.00 -14.96 4.45
CA ASP A 137 -3.88 -16.08 5.34
C ASP A 137 -3.94 -15.60 6.79
N LYS A 138 -4.87 -16.17 7.57
CA LYS A 138 -5.15 -15.77 8.94
C LYS A 138 -3.95 -15.98 9.86
N TYR A 139 -3.16 -17.04 9.64
CA TYR A 139 -1.97 -17.29 10.43
C TYR A 139 -0.89 -16.26 10.10
N VAL A 140 -0.59 -16.01 8.82
CA VAL A 140 0.42 -15.02 8.42
C VAL A 140 0.01 -13.61 8.86
N ASN A 141 -1.26 -13.24 8.69
CA ASN A 141 -1.81 -12.00 9.25
C ASN A 141 -1.60 -11.92 10.77
N GLY A 142 -1.90 -12.99 11.51
CA GLY A 142 -1.62 -13.07 12.93
C GLY A 142 -0.13 -12.95 13.27
N GLN A 143 0.77 -13.46 12.42
CA GLN A 143 2.21 -13.30 12.58
C GLN A 143 2.69 -11.88 12.29
N ARG A 144 2.10 -11.21 11.29
CA ARG A 144 2.34 -9.80 10.96
C ARG A 144 1.88 -8.90 12.10
N GLY A 145 0.72 -9.20 12.71
CA GLY A 145 0.20 -8.51 13.88
C GLY A 145 0.10 -7.00 13.68
N ASN A 146 0.75 -6.22 14.55
CA ASN A 146 0.82 -4.76 14.45
C ASN A 146 2.25 -4.25 14.22
N PHE A 147 3.15 -5.12 13.74
CA PHE A 147 4.54 -4.74 13.46
C PHE A 147 4.61 -3.78 12.27
N PRO A 148 5.51 -2.78 12.31
CA PRO A 148 5.77 -1.94 11.16
C PRO A 148 6.28 -2.77 9.98
N PHE A 149 6.02 -2.31 8.76
CA PHE A 149 6.67 -2.87 7.59
C PHE A 149 8.10 -2.36 7.45
N GLY A 150 9.02 -3.22 7.03
CA GLY A 150 10.42 -2.85 6.84
C GLY A 150 11.21 -3.96 6.17
N ARG A 151 12.54 -3.77 6.04
CA ARG A 151 13.42 -4.78 5.48
C ARG A 151 14.00 -5.63 6.61
N VAL A 152 13.77 -6.94 6.59
CA VAL A 152 14.28 -7.84 7.62
C VAL A 152 15.78 -8.09 7.41
N ASN A 153 16.57 -7.92 8.47
CA ASN A 153 17.98 -8.32 8.53
C ASN A 153 18.13 -9.77 8.96
N THR A 154 17.57 -10.11 10.13
CA THR A 154 17.59 -11.48 10.67
C THR A 154 16.15 -11.95 10.86
N ALA A 155 15.72 -12.91 10.03
CA ALA A 155 14.39 -13.48 10.10
C ALA A 155 14.24 -14.39 11.33
N THR A 156 13.16 -14.19 12.09
CA THR A 156 12.67 -15.10 13.12
C THR A 156 11.52 -15.97 12.62
N LEU A 157 10.90 -15.58 11.50
CA LEU A 157 9.91 -16.33 10.75
C LEU A 157 10.13 -16.10 9.26
N THR A 158 9.94 -17.13 8.45
CA THR A 158 9.78 -17.02 7.00
C THR A 158 8.56 -17.84 6.60
N THR A 159 7.62 -17.22 5.91
CA THR A 159 6.38 -17.86 5.45
C THR A 159 6.65 -18.70 4.22
N THR A 160 5.68 -19.51 3.80
CA THR A 160 5.85 -20.36 2.61
C THR A 160 6.09 -19.57 1.32
N ASN A 161 5.59 -18.34 1.21
CA ASN A 161 5.83 -17.48 0.04
C ASN A 161 7.16 -16.70 0.12
N GLY A 162 7.82 -16.68 1.28
CA GLY A 162 9.09 -16.01 1.48
C GLY A 162 9.00 -14.66 2.20
N SER A 163 7.81 -14.22 2.60
CA SER A 163 7.64 -13.08 3.52
C SER A 163 8.31 -13.37 4.86
N LYS A 164 8.84 -12.35 5.52
CA LYS A 164 9.66 -12.49 6.72
C LYS A 164 9.14 -11.64 7.86
N LYS A 165 9.34 -12.13 9.08
CA LYS A 165 9.30 -11.32 10.29
C LYS A 165 10.64 -11.40 10.97
N GLY A 166 11.16 -10.29 11.48
CA GLY A 166 12.47 -10.27 12.12
C GLY A 166 12.93 -8.87 12.49
N SER A 167 14.19 -8.75 12.94
CA SER A 167 14.77 -7.44 13.23
C SER A 167 14.95 -6.63 11.95
N ASN A 168 14.67 -5.33 12.01
CA ASN A 168 14.86 -4.44 10.88
C ASN A 168 16.34 -4.30 10.51
N LEU A 169 16.61 -4.21 9.20
CA LEU A 169 17.90 -3.80 8.68
C LEU A 169 18.12 -2.32 8.95
N ASN A 170 19.03 -2.03 9.86
CA ASN A 170 19.41 -0.66 10.20
C ASN A 170 20.55 -0.14 9.31
N SER A 171 20.39 -0.20 8.00
CA SER A 171 21.32 0.33 7.01
C SER A 171 20.62 0.62 5.66
N GLY A 172 21.27 1.40 4.80
CA GLY A 172 20.71 1.82 3.52
C GLY A 172 19.39 2.58 3.69
N TYR A 173 18.43 2.32 2.80
CA TYR A 173 17.10 2.97 2.83
C TYR A 173 16.24 2.59 4.05
N SER A 174 16.66 1.61 4.84
CA SER A 174 15.96 1.10 6.02
C SER A 174 16.64 1.55 7.35
N ALA A 175 17.67 2.39 7.26
CA ALA A 175 18.38 2.92 8.42
C ALA A 175 17.50 3.83 9.30
N GLY A 176 17.66 3.74 10.62
CA GLY A 176 16.95 4.54 11.62
C GLY A 176 15.93 3.75 12.46
N TYR A 177 15.81 2.45 12.27
CA TYR A 177 14.95 1.57 13.09
C TYR A 177 15.60 0.18 13.25
N THR A 178 15.49 -0.41 14.45
CA THR A 178 16.09 -1.72 14.80
C THR A 178 15.08 -2.72 15.39
N GLY A 179 13.83 -2.30 15.57
CA GLY A 179 12.78 -3.15 16.14
C GLY A 179 12.34 -4.26 15.17
N VAL A 180 11.32 -5.02 15.59
CA VAL A 180 10.76 -6.09 14.76
C VAL A 180 9.91 -5.48 13.65
N VAL A 181 10.14 -5.94 12.42
CA VAL A 181 9.36 -5.58 11.22
C VAL A 181 8.81 -6.83 10.54
N PHE A 182 7.80 -6.61 9.71
CA PHE A 182 7.37 -7.57 8.70
C PHE A 182 7.83 -7.11 7.30
N GLU A 183 8.39 -8.01 6.52
CA GLU A 183 8.82 -7.77 5.14
C GLU A 183 8.02 -8.69 4.20
N PRO A 184 7.14 -8.15 3.35
CA PRO A 184 6.50 -8.91 2.28
C PRO A 184 7.54 -9.26 1.20
N ILE A 185 7.21 -10.18 0.30
CA ILE A 185 8.03 -10.42 -0.89
C ILE A 185 8.08 -9.20 -1.80
N ASP A 186 9.09 -9.13 -2.68
CA ASP A 186 9.36 -7.95 -3.49
C ASP A 186 8.19 -7.56 -4.41
N GLU A 187 7.41 -8.53 -4.89
CA GLU A 187 6.24 -8.34 -5.79
C GLU A 187 5.11 -7.49 -5.19
N PHE A 188 5.03 -7.36 -3.86
CA PHE A 188 3.91 -6.65 -3.21
C PHE A 188 4.37 -5.44 -2.38
N LYS A 189 5.65 -5.08 -2.47
CA LYS A 189 6.22 -3.98 -1.69
C LYS A 189 5.65 -2.63 -2.12
N GLY A 190 5.53 -2.41 -3.42
CA GLY A 190 4.96 -1.21 -4.02
C GLY A 190 3.47 -1.09 -3.75
N ASP A 191 2.74 -2.20 -3.80
CA ASP A 191 1.31 -2.26 -3.46
C ASP A 191 1.09 -1.75 -2.03
N ILE A 192 1.83 -2.32 -1.07
CA ILE A 192 1.78 -1.90 0.33
C ILE A 192 2.18 -0.42 0.46
N ALA A 193 3.21 0.03 -0.25
CA ALA A 193 3.61 1.44 -0.22
C ALA A 193 2.48 2.37 -0.67
N ARG A 194 1.83 2.06 -1.79
CA ARG A 194 0.69 2.84 -2.32
C ARG A 194 -0.54 2.78 -1.42
N MET A 195 -0.73 1.71 -0.63
CA MET A 195 -1.77 1.67 0.41
C MET A 195 -1.47 2.59 1.59
N PHE A 196 -0.20 2.72 2.00
CA PHE A 196 0.20 3.71 3.01
C PHE A 196 0.04 5.14 2.52
N PHE A 197 0.53 5.47 1.32
CA PHE A 197 0.36 6.80 0.75
C PHE A 197 -1.12 7.17 0.60
N TYR A 198 -1.94 6.23 0.14
CA TYR A 198 -3.40 6.38 0.12
C TYR A 198 -3.94 6.70 1.51
N PHE A 199 -3.64 5.89 2.53
CA PHE A 199 -4.17 6.09 3.88
C PHE A 199 -3.81 7.47 4.44
N ALA A 200 -2.54 7.88 4.28
CA ALA A 200 -2.07 9.18 4.75
C ALA A 200 -2.69 10.37 4.01
N THR A 201 -3.15 10.18 2.78
CA THR A 201 -3.83 11.21 1.97
C THR A 201 -5.32 11.21 2.25
N ARG A 202 -5.95 10.04 2.20
CA ARG A 202 -7.38 9.87 2.46
C ARG A 202 -7.75 10.37 3.84
N TYR A 203 -6.94 10.10 4.86
CA TYR A 203 -7.23 10.46 6.24
C TYR A 203 -6.35 11.59 6.78
N GLU A 204 -5.89 12.49 5.90
CA GLU A 204 -4.99 13.62 6.21
C GLU A 204 -5.41 14.38 7.48
N ASN A 205 -6.68 14.79 7.55
CA ASN A 205 -7.23 15.57 8.66
C ASN A 205 -7.29 14.80 9.99
N GLN A 206 -7.21 13.48 9.96
CA GLN A 206 -7.31 12.62 11.14
C GLN A 206 -5.95 12.10 11.64
N LEU A 207 -4.89 12.18 10.82
CA LEU A 207 -3.56 11.62 11.13
C LEU A 207 -3.00 12.07 12.48
N ALA A 208 -3.02 13.38 12.74
CA ALA A 208 -2.53 13.94 14.00
C ALA A 208 -3.35 13.42 15.19
N GLY A 209 -4.67 13.30 15.03
CA GLY A 209 -5.57 12.74 16.04
C GLY A 209 -5.26 11.28 16.36
N PHE A 210 -5.03 10.44 15.34
CA PHE A 210 -4.63 9.04 15.54
C PHE A 210 -3.34 8.95 16.34
N TYR A 211 -2.33 9.73 15.95
CA TYR A 211 -1.03 9.70 16.58
C TYR A 211 -1.07 10.14 18.06
N THR A 212 -1.86 11.17 18.39
CA THR A 212 -2.05 11.62 19.77
C THR A 212 -2.86 10.61 20.59
N ALA A 213 -3.91 10.02 20.02
CA ALA A 213 -4.81 9.13 20.75
C ALA A 213 -4.21 7.74 21.03
N VAL A 214 -3.37 7.24 20.13
CA VAL A 214 -2.84 5.88 20.24
C VAL A 214 -1.70 5.77 21.25
N ASP A 215 -1.81 4.82 22.18
CA ASP A 215 -0.72 4.45 23.08
C ASP A 215 0.40 3.75 22.30
N GLY A 216 1.63 4.25 22.38
CA GLY A 216 2.79 3.62 21.75
C GLY A 216 3.08 2.20 22.24
N GLY A 217 2.62 1.82 23.44
CA GLY A 217 2.69 0.44 23.92
C GLY A 217 1.68 -0.51 23.26
N SER A 218 0.60 0.02 22.69
CA SER A 218 -0.52 -0.74 22.10
C SER A 218 -0.36 -1.03 20.61
N THR A 219 0.48 -0.26 19.90
CA THR A 219 0.75 -0.48 18.49
C THR A 219 2.22 -0.23 18.15
N GLN A 220 2.88 -1.25 17.64
CA GLN A 220 4.28 -1.12 17.23
C GLN A 220 4.42 -0.33 15.93
N SER A 221 3.40 -0.33 15.07
CA SER A 221 3.39 0.43 13.82
C SER A 221 3.32 1.95 14.00
N LYS A 222 3.11 2.47 15.22
CA LYS A 222 3.12 3.92 15.48
C LYS A 222 4.40 4.57 14.98
N VAL A 223 5.53 3.86 15.07
CA VAL A 223 6.86 4.32 14.65
C VAL A 223 6.97 4.65 13.15
N MET A 224 6.06 4.14 12.33
CA MET A 224 5.99 4.48 10.91
C MET A 224 5.54 5.91 10.67
N PHE A 225 4.85 6.52 11.64
CA PHE A 225 4.25 7.83 11.55
C PHE A 225 4.99 8.85 12.41
N ASP A 226 4.95 10.13 12.01
CA ASP A 226 5.58 11.24 12.74
C ASP A 226 4.59 12.11 13.52
N GLY A 227 3.29 11.86 13.34
CA GLY A 227 2.19 12.59 13.98
C GLY A 227 1.79 13.88 13.30
N THR A 228 2.38 14.22 12.16
CA THR A 228 1.99 15.38 11.36
C THR A 228 0.94 15.00 10.31
N ALA A 229 0.08 15.95 9.95
CA ALA A 229 -0.88 15.74 8.86
C ALA A 229 -0.22 15.79 7.48
N ASN A 230 0.82 16.62 7.31
CA ASN A 230 1.49 16.83 6.02
C ASN A 230 2.46 15.68 5.71
N HIS A 231 3.55 15.59 6.46
CA HIS A 231 4.64 14.65 6.22
C HIS A 231 4.26 13.20 6.58
N ALA A 232 3.38 13.03 7.58
CA ALA A 232 2.70 11.78 7.98
C ALA A 232 3.58 10.63 8.48
N PHE A 233 4.71 10.38 7.83
CA PHE A 233 5.59 9.26 8.07
C PHE A 233 6.88 9.71 8.74
N SER A 234 7.49 8.86 9.56
CA SER A 234 8.86 9.14 10.00
C SER A 234 9.85 8.86 8.87
N ASN A 235 10.98 9.58 8.84
CA ASN A 235 11.92 9.56 7.71
C ASN A 235 12.36 8.15 7.31
N THR A 236 12.63 7.27 8.29
CA THR A 236 13.01 5.86 8.05
C THR A 236 11.96 5.14 7.21
N PHE A 237 10.70 5.23 7.60
CA PHE A 237 9.63 4.49 6.94
C PHE A 237 9.18 5.18 5.66
N LEU A 238 9.26 6.51 5.57
CA LEU A 238 9.07 7.20 4.30
C LEU A 238 10.09 6.71 3.26
N ASN A 239 11.38 6.61 3.61
CA ASN A 239 12.42 6.10 2.72
C ASN A 239 12.17 4.65 2.28
N ILE A 240 11.68 3.79 3.20
CA ILE A 240 11.26 2.43 2.87
C ILE A 240 10.12 2.44 1.85
N LEU A 241 9.05 3.20 2.11
CA LEU A 241 7.87 3.25 1.24
C LEU A 241 8.21 3.82 -0.15
N LEU A 242 9.02 4.88 -0.24
CA LEU A 242 9.50 5.43 -1.50
C LEU A 242 10.35 4.42 -2.28
N THR A 243 11.24 3.70 -1.59
CA THR A 243 12.07 2.65 -2.20
C THR A 243 11.22 1.52 -2.75
N TRP A 244 10.26 1.06 -1.97
CA TRP A 244 9.34 -0.01 -2.35
C TRP A 244 8.47 0.40 -3.55
N HIS A 245 7.93 1.61 -3.53
CA HIS A 245 7.17 2.16 -4.66
C HIS A 245 7.99 2.21 -5.96
N GLN A 246 9.28 2.56 -5.89
CA GLN A 246 10.14 2.62 -7.07
C GLN A 246 10.56 1.22 -7.56
N GLN A 247 10.82 0.29 -6.64
CA GLN A 247 11.29 -1.06 -6.97
C GLN A 247 10.17 -1.96 -7.51
N ASP A 248 8.92 -1.67 -7.11
CA ASP A 248 7.72 -2.40 -7.51
C ASP A 248 6.68 -1.40 -8.10
N PRO A 249 6.78 -1.13 -9.42
CA PRO A 249 5.87 -0.23 -10.13
C PRO A 249 4.41 -0.70 -10.09
N VAL A 250 3.48 0.19 -10.45
CA VAL A 250 2.05 -0.16 -10.48
C VAL A 250 1.80 -1.33 -11.43
N SER A 251 1.17 -2.38 -10.91
CA SER A 251 0.84 -3.58 -11.66
C SER A 251 -0.57 -3.54 -12.27
N GLN A 252 -0.84 -4.39 -13.26
CA GLN A 252 -2.19 -4.54 -13.80
C GLN A 252 -3.19 -5.00 -12.72
N ARG A 253 -2.73 -5.86 -11.80
CA ARG A 253 -3.49 -6.30 -10.63
C ARG A 253 -3.99 -5.13 -9.80
N GLU A 254 -3.12 -4.16 -9.50
CA GLU A 254 -3.50 -2.99 -8.73
C GLU A 254 -4.49 -2.08 -9.45
N ILE A 255 -4.32 -1.89 -10.76
CA ILE A 255 -5.25 -1.11 -11.58
C ILE A 255 -6.64 -1.74 -11.53
N ASP A 256 -6.73 -3.05 -11.73
CA ASP A 256 -8.01 -3.77 -11.71
C ASP A 256 -8.63 -3.83 -10.31
N ARG A 257 -7.79 -3.97 -9.27
CA ARG A 257 -8.20 -3.86 -7.87
C ARG A 257 -8.78 -2.47 -7.56
N ASN A 258 -8.09 -1.39 -7.97
CA ASN A 258 -8.53 -0.01 -7.78
C ASN A 258 -9.87 0.25 -8.49
N ASN A 259 -10.02 -0.29 -9.70
CA ASN A 259 -11.26 -0.26 -10.46
C ASN A 259 -12.41 -0.98 -9.76
N ALA A 260 -12.20 -2.21 -9.32
CA ALA A 260 -13.20 -2.99 -8.62
C ALA A 260 -13.63 -2.32 -7.31
N ILE A 261 -12.69 -1.78 -6.53
CA ILE A 261 -12.99 -1.03 -5.31
C ILE A 261 -13.78 0.24 -5.64
N TYR A 262 -13.42 0.98 -6.69
CA TYR A 262 -14.16 2.16 -7.11
C TYR A 262 -15.65 1.88 -7.37
N THR A 263 -15.97 0.74 -8.00
CA THR A 263 -17.38 0.36 -8.24
C THR A 263 -18.20 0.15 -6.97
N ARG A 264 -17.55 -0.06 -5.82
CA ARG A 264 -18.20 -0.31 -4.52
C ARG A 264 -18.07 0.84 -3.55
N GLN A 265 -16.92 1.49 -3.47
CA GLN A 265 -16.64 2.56 -2.51
C GLN A 265 -16.75 3.96 -3.11
N ASN A 266 -16.86 4.09 -4.44
CA ASN A 266 -16.93 5.37 -5.14
C ASN A 266 -15.72 6.29 -4.89
N ASN A 267 -14.58 5.73 -4.47
CA ASN A 267 -13.31 6.44 -4.39
C ASN A 267 -12.16 5.58 -4.96
N ARG A 268 -11.07 6.24 -5.34
CA ARG A 268 -9.91 5.61 -5.98
C ARG A 268 -8.63 5.86 -5.19
N ASN A 269 -7.65 4.98 -5.31
CA ASN A 269 -6.30 5.22 -4.85
C ASN A 269 -5.54 6.05 -5.91
N PRO A 270 -5.25 7.35 -5.64
CA PRO A 270 -4.61 8.21 -6.63
C PRO A 270 -3.18 7.79 -6.95
N TYR A 271 -2.51 7.03 -6.09
CA TYR A 271 -1.13 6.58 -6.30
C TYR A 271 -1.05 5.33 -7.18
N ILE A 272 -2.18 4.67 -7.45
CA ILE A 272 -2.30 3.62 -8.48
C ILE A 272 -2.62 4.27 -9.82
N ASP A 273 -3.55 5.23 -9.84
CA ASP A 273 -3.97 5.92 -11.06
C ASP A 273 -2.90 6.87 -11.62
N HIS A 274 -2.15 7.52 -10.72
CA HIS A 274 -1.11 8.51 -10.99
C HIS A 274 0.10 8.26 -10.07
N PRO A 275 0.92 7.23 -10.34
CA PRO A 275 2.09 6.90 -9.51
C PRO A 275 3.08 8.06 -9.37
N GLU A 276 3.16 8.97 -10.35
CA GLU A 276 3.97 10.19 -10.30
C GLU A 276 3.60 11.14 -9.15
N TYR A 277 2.41 11.02 -8.58
CA TYR A 277 2.01 11.78 -7.39
C TYR A 277 2.80 11.39 -6.15
N VAL A 278 3.37 10.17 -6.09
CA VAL A 278 4.23 9.78 -4.98
C VAL A 278 5.43 10.73 -4.90
N GLN A 279 6.16 10.88 -6.01
CA GLN A 279 7.30 11.79 -6.07
C GLN A 279 6.89 13.25 -5.86
N SER A 280 5.76 13.66 -6.45
CA SER A 280 5.28 15.05 -6.39
C SER A 280 4.88 15.51 -4.99
N ILE A 281 4.46 14.59 -4.12
CA ILE A 281 3.99 14.89 -2.77
C ILE A 281 5.07 14.60 -1.72
N TRP A 282 5.70 13.43 -1.83
CA TRP A 282 6.54 12.87 -0.77
C TRP A 282 8.04 12.96 -1.09
N GLY A 283 8.40 13.47 -2.27
CA GLY A 283 9.77 13.61 -2.72
C GLY A 283 10.36 12.30 -3.27
N THR A 284 11.66 12.32 -3.52
CA THR A 284 12.45 11.17 -3.98
C THR A 284 13.16 10.50 -2.81
N ILE A 285 13.62 9.26 -3.00
CA ILE A 285 14.37 8.52 -1.97
C ILE A 285 15.59 9.36 -1.55
N ALA A 286 15.61 9.81 -0.30
CA ALA A 286 16.79 10.43 0.29
C ALA A 286 17.83 9.33 0.56
N GLY A 287 18.61 8.92 -0.46
CA GLY A 287 19.69 7.96 -0.26
C GLY A 287 20.08 7.04 -1.41
N ILE A 288 19.57 7.23 -2.63
CA ILE A 288 20.20 6.65 -3.82
C ILE A 288 20.89 7.78 -4.56
N ASN A 289 22.14 7.57 -4.94
CA ASN A 289 22.90 8.46 -5.80
C ASN A 289 22.13 8.65 -7.11
N ASP A 290 21.18 9.57 -7.12
CA ASP A 290 20.70 10.16 -8.34
C ASP A 290 21.89 10.93 -8.87
N THR A 291 22.35 10.54 -10.05
CA THR A 291 23.46 11.10 -10.82
C THR A 291 23.21 12.56 -11.26
N PHE A 292 22.49 13.32 -10.44
CA PHE A 292 22.35 14.76 -10.46
C PHE A 292 23.24 15.46 -9.41
N LEU A 293 23.95 14.70 -8.56
CA LEU A 293 24.82 15.22 -7.49
C LEU A 293 26.32 14.99 -7.74
N ALA A 294 26.81 15.14 -8.97
CA ALA A 294 28.25 15.37 -9.14
C ALA A 294 28.68 16.72 -8.52
N THR A 295 27.74 17.61 -8.19
CA THR A 295 27.99 19.00 -7.83
C THR A 295 27.45 19.42 -6.47
N LEU A 296 26.79 18.54 -5.69
CA LEU A 296 26.23 18.91 -4.39
C LEU A 296 26.46 17.80 -3.36
N SER A 297 27.00 18.15 -2.18
CA SER A 297 27.26 17.23 -1.07
C SER A 297 26.73 17.77 0.25
N VAL A 298 26.23 16.88 1.12
CA VAL A 298 25.66 17.24 2.43
C VAL A 298 26.36 16.45 3.53
N TYR A 299 26.92 17.12 4.54
CA TYR A 299 27.62 16.47 5.66
C TYR A 299 27.54 17.27 6.98
N PRO A 300 27.61 16.63 8.16
CA PRO A 300 27.57 15.18 8.37
C PRO A 300 26.15 14.62 8.17
N ASN A 301 26.06 13.39 7.68
CA ASN A 301 24.84 12.59 7.62
C ASN A 301 25.09 11.26 8.37
N PRO A 302 24.48 11.00 9.54
CA PRO A 302 23.43 11.80 10.20
C PRO A 302 23.91 13.18 10.69
N ALA A 303 22.96 14.13 10.78
CA ALA A 303 23.23 15.45 11.33
C ALA A 303 23.76 15.36 12.76
N VAL A 304 24.83 16.07 13.05
CA VAL A 304 25.40 16.18 14.39
C VAL A 304 24.98 17.54 14.96
N ASN A 305 24.45 17.56 16.18
CA ASN A 305 23.98 18.79 16.83
C ASN A 305 22.92 19.58 16.04
N HIS A 306 22.05 18.88 15.28
CA HIS A 306 21.03 19.50 14.41
C HIS A 306 21.62 20.42 13.33
N GLN A 307 22.86 20.17 12.91
CA GLN A 307 23.51 20.93 11.84
C GLN A 307 23.90 19.99 10.70
N VAL A 308 23.70 20.51 9.49
CA VAL A 308 24.22 19.95 8.24
C VAL A 308 24.86 21.08 7.44
N THR A 309 25.92 20.74 6.72
CA THR A 309 26.58 21.62 5.74
C THR A 309 26.18 21.14 4.36
N ILE A 310 25.69 22.06 3.53
CA ILE A 310 25.40 21.82 2.11
C ILE A 310 26.50 22.50 1.30
N TYR A 311 27.26 21.72 0.56
CA TYR A 311 28.28 22.19 -0.38
C TYR A 311 27.75 22.03 -1.80
N SER A 312 27.88 23.07 -2.62
CA SER A 312 27.50 23.08 -4.03
C SER A 312 28.63 23.67 -4.88
N GLU A 313 28.90 23.09 -6.05
CA GLU A 313 29.81 23.68 -7.05
C GLU A 313 29.13 24.78 -7.89
N THR A 314 27.81 24.92 -7.77
CA THR A 314 27.01 25.98 -8.42
C THR A 314 26.23 26.80 -7.40
N ASP A 315 25.90 28.05 -7.71
CA ASP A 315 25.12 28.90 -6.82
C ASP A 315 23.73 28.29 -6.51
N LEU A 316 23.40 28.23 -5.22
CA LEU A 316 22.08 27.83 -4.74
C LEU A 316 21.20 29.08 -4.67
N THR A 317 20.12 29.12 -5.45
CA THR A 317 19.23 30.29 -5.50
C THR A 317 18.18 30.31 -4.40
N GLU A 318 17.84 29.14 -3.85
CA GLU A 318 16.86 29.01 -2.78
C GLU A 318 17.14 27.76 -1.94
N LEU A 319 17.01 27.89 -0.62
CA LEU A 319 17.00 26.79 0.33
C LEU A 319 15.66 26.85 1.05
N GLN A 320 14.80 25.86 0.82
CA GLN A 320 13.50 25.77 1.50
C GLN A 320 13.65 24.87 2.74
N CYS A 321 13.33 25.44 3.90
CA CYS A 321 13.35 24.79 5.21
C CYS A 321 12.00 24.14 5.52
#